data_AF-A0A3P1SD23-F1
#
_entry.id   AF-A0A3P1SD23-F1
#
_cell.length_a   1.000
_cell.length_b   1.000
_cell.length_c   1.000
_cell.angle_alpha   90.00
_cell.angle_beta   90.00
_cell.angle_gamma   90.00
#
_symmetry.space_group_name_H-M   'P 1'
#
loop_
_entity.id
_entity.type
_entity.pdbx_description
1 polymer ?
#
loop_
_entity_poly.entity_id
_entity_poly.type
_entity_poly.pdbx_seq_one_letter_code
_entity_poly.pdbx_strand_id
1 'polypeptide(L)' 'QLERDLISQRTKEGLKSAKARGRNGGRPSKRNDKADTVGLLYREGYKIVDIVKQTGLSRATVYRVLNDLKLK' A
#
# COMPACT_ATOMS: atom_id res chain seq x y z
N GLN A 1 -30.46 -2.03 21.52
CA GLN A 1 -30.09 -1.84 20.10
C GLN A 1 -29.71 -0.39 19.81
N LEU A 2 -30.58 0.57 20.16
CA LEU A 2 -30.41 2.01 19.91
C LEU A 2 -29.03 2.60 20.27
N GLU A 3 -28.50 2.29 21.45
CA GLU A 3 -27.22 2.88 21.91
C GLU A 3 -26.01 2.44 21.07
N ARG A 4 -25.99 1.18 20.61
CA ARG A 4 -24.92 0.67 19.74
C ARG A 4 -24.94 1.35 18.38
N ASP A 5 -26.13 1.59 17.84
CA ASP A 5 -26.29 2.27 16.55
C ASP A 5 -25.82 3.72 16.64
N LEU A 6 -26.12 4.39 17.76
CA LEU A 6 -25.70 5.77 18.02
C LEU A 6 -24.16 5.89 18.16
N ILE A 7 -23.52 4.94 18.83
CA ILE A 7 -22.04 4.87 18.93
C ILE A 7 -21.41 4.60 17.56
N SER A 8 -22.00 3.70 16.77
CA SER A 8 -21.53 3.38 15.41
C SER A 8 -21.62 4.59 14.48
N GLN A 9 -22.73 5.33 14.52
CA GLN A 9 -22.91 6.57 13.76
C GLN A 9 -21.86 7.61 14.10
N ARG A 10 -21.65 7.91 15.40
CA ARG A 10 -20.62 8.87 15.84
C ARG A 10 -19.22 8.48 15.37
N THR A 11 -18.90 7.19 15.42
CA THR A 11 -17.59 6.68 14.95
C THR A 11 -17.41 6.91 13.46
N LYS A 12 -18.44 6.62 12.65
CA LYS A 12 -18.41 6.84 11.19
C LYS A 12 -18.29 8.32 10.83
N GLU A 13 -19.00 9.20 11.55
CA GLU A 13 -18.90 10.65 11.38
C GLU A 13 -17.50 11.17 11.72
N GLY A 14 -16.92 10.69 12.82
CA GLY A 14 -15.54 10.99 13.21
C GLY A 14 -14.53 10.55 12.14
N LEU A 15 -14.68 9.34 11.60
CA LEU A 15 -13.85 8.83 10.50
C LEU A 15 -14.00 9.67 9.23
N LYS A 16 -15.23 10.09 8.89
CA LYS A 16 -15.49 10.96 7.73
C LYS A 16 -14.83 12.33 7.89
N SER A 17 -14.95 12.94 9.07
CA SER A 17 -14.27 14.20 9.40
C SER A 17 -12.74 14.06 9.33
N ALA A 18 -12.18 12.95 9.84
CA ALA A 18 -10.74 12.70 9.76
C ALA A 18 -10.25 12.53 8.31
N LYS A 19 -11.00 11.79 7.48
CA LYS A 19 -10.70 11.67 6.04
C LYS A 19 -10.75 13.01 5.32
N ALA A 20 -11.74 13.86 5.62
CA ALA A 20 -11.85 15.20 5.04
C ALA A 20 -10.64 16.10 5.39
N ARG A 21 -10.04 15.91 6.58
CA ARG A 21 -8.78 16.55 6.98
C ARG A 21 -7.52 15.92 6.36
N GLY A 22 -7.66 14.97 5.43
CA GLY A 22 -6.54 14.31 4.75
C GLY A 22 -5.95 13.10 5.48
N ARG A 23 -6.55 12.62 6.59
CA ARG A 23 -6.11 11.35 7.18
C ARG A 23 -6.57 10.17 6.34
N ASN A 24 -5.62 9.60 5.61
CA ASN A 24 -5.77 8.33 4.91
C ASN A 24 -5.51 7.19 5.90
N GLY A 25 -6.54 6.85 6.70
CA GLY A 25 -6.48 5.71 7.62
C GLY A 25 -6.27 4.37 6.92
N GLY A 26 -6.01 3.31 7.70
CA GLY A 26 -5.71 1.97 7.20
C GLY A 26 -4.26 1.55 7.50
N ARG A 27 -3.87 0.35 7.05
CA ARG A 27 -2.51 -0.16 7.25
C ARG A 27 -1.53 0.60 6.35
N PRO A 28 -0.42 1.17 6.89
CA PRO A 28 0.58 1.83 6.07
C PRO A 28 1.19 0.85 5.06
N SER A 29 1.34 1.31 3.82
CA SER A 29 1.87 0.49 2.73
C SER A 29 3.39 0.41 2.80
N LYS A 30 3.93 -0.80 3.01
CA LYS A 30 5.38 -1.07 2.88
C LYS A 30 5.90 -0.96 1.43
N ARG A 31 5.02 -0.68 0.46
CA ARG A 31 5.37 -0.61 -0.98
C ARG A 31 6.24 0.61 -1.27
N ASN A 32 5.95 1.74 -0.64
CA ASN A 32 6.55 3.02 -1.03
C ASN A 32 8.04 3.07 -0.75
N ASP A 33 8.51 2.44 0.33
CA ASP A 33 9.91 2.54 0.76
C ASP A 33 10.88 1.81 -0.17
N LYS A 34 10.39 0.86 -0.98
CA LYS A 34 11.24 -0.01 -1.81
C LYS A 34 10.84 -0.02 -3.29
N ALA A 35 9.89 0.82 -3.69
CA ALA A 35 9.40 0.85 -5.07
C ALA A 35 10.50 1.23 -6.06
N ASP A 36 11.32 2.23 -5.71
CA ASP A 36 12.41 2.71 -6.55
C ASP A 36 13.48 1.64 -6.74
N THR A 37 13.84 0.93 -5.67
CA THR A 37 14.79 -0.19 -5.72
C THR A 37 14.29 -1.32 -6.63
N VAL A 38 13.00 -1.66 -6.56
CA VAL A 38 12.40 -2.67 -7.46
C VAL A 38 12.48 -2.21 -8.91
N GLY A 39 12.15 -0.95 -9.19
CA GLY A 39 12.20 -0.39 -10.54
C GLY A 39 13.62 -0.27 -11.12
N LEU A 40 14.62 -0.04 -10.26
CA LEU A 40 16.04 -0.04 -10.66
C LEU A 40 16.50 -1.45 -11.03
N LEU A 41 16.34 -2.42 -10.13
CA LEU A 41 16.78 -3.80 -10.35
C LEU A 41 16.10 -4.44 -11.58
N TYR A 42 14.83 -4.10 -11.83
CA TYR A 42 14.15 -4.58 -13.02
C TYR A 42 14.75 -3.99 -14.31
N ARG A 43 15.10 -2.69 -14.31
CA ARG A 43 15.75 -2.04 -15.46
C ARG A 43 17.16 -2.56 -15.71
N GLU A 44 17.87 -2.97 -14.66
CA GLU A 44 19.17 -3.64 -14.76
C GLU A 44 19.07 -5.10 -15.24
N GLY A 45 17.86 -5.64 -15.43
CA GLY A 45 17.64 -6.98 -15.99
C GLY A 45 17.64 -8.12 -14.97
N TYR A 46 17.56 -7.82 -13.67
CA TYR A 46 17.48 -8.86 -12.64
C TYR A 46 16.19 -9.69 -12.77
N LYS A 47 16.28 -10.98 -12.43
CA LYS A 47 15.09 -11.85 -12.37
C LYS A 47 14.21 -11.46 -11.20
N ILE A 48 12.90 -11.57 -11.37
CA ILE A 48 11.89 -11.26 -10.33
C ILE A 48 12.15 -12.02 -9.02
N VAL A 49 12.70 -13.23 -9.09
CA VAL A 49 13.03 -14.05 -7.90
C VAL A 49 14.11 -13.40 -7.05
N ASP A 50 15.12 -12.82 -7.69
CA ASP A 50 16.25 -12.19 -7.01
C ASP A 50 15.83 -10.82 -6.44
N ILE A 51 15.00 -10.08 -7.19
CA ILE A 51 14.38 -8.83 -6.70
C ILE A 51 13.56 -9.08 -5.44
N VAL A 52 12.79 -10.17 -5.39
CA VAL A 52 12.01 -10.56 -4.19
C VAL A 52 12.91 -10.87 -3.00
N LYS A 53 13.99 -11.61 -3.20
CA LYS A 53 14.95 -11.93 -2.14
C LYS A 53 15.63 -10.67 -1.60
N GLN A 54 16.03 -9.75 -2.48
CA GLN A 54 16.77 -8.55 -2.11
C GLN A 54 15.88 -7.48 -1.47
N THR A 55 14.65 -7.32 -1.95
CA THR A 55 13.71 -6.34 -1.40
C THR A 55 12.91 -6.87 -0.22
N GLY A 56 12.83 -8.19 -0.03
CA GLY A 56 12.00 -8.82 0.99
C GLY A 56 10.50 -8.63 0.76
N LEU A 57 10.11 -8.21 -0.44
CA LEU A 57 8.71 -8.04 -0.84
C LEU A 57 8.17 -9.33 -1.45
N SER A 58 6.87 -9.58 -1.31
CA SER A 58 6.25 -10.72 -1.99
C SER A 58 6.27 -10.53 -3.52
N ARG A 59 6.28 -11.64 -4.28
CA ARG A 59 6.19 -11.61 -5.76
C ARG A 59 5.02 -10.74 -6.25
N ALA A 60 3.86 -10.85 -5.61
CA ALA A 60 2.68 -10.06 -5.95
C ALA A 60 2.91 -8.55 -5.75
N THR A 61 3.65 -8.16 -4.69
CA THR A 61 3.98 -6.75 -4.45
C THR A 61 4.97 -6.24 -5.48
N VAL A 62 5.98 -7.04 -5.86
CA VAL A 62 6.93 -6.69 -6.92
C VAL A 62 6.20 -6.48 -8.25
N TYR A 63 5.32 -7.39 -8.67
CA TYR A 63 4.55 -7.21 -9.90
C TYR A 63 3.64 -5.98 -9.87
N ARG A 64 2.99 -5.71 -8.74
CA ARG A 64 2.16 -4.52 -8.58
C ARG A 64 2.98 -3.24 -8.74
N VAL A 65 4.18 -3.19 -8.15
CA VAL A 65 5.11 -2.06 -8.30
C VAL A 65 5.52 -1.88 -9.76
N LEU A 66 5.87 -2.96 -10.47
CA LEU A 66 6.26 -2.87 -11.88
C LEU A 66 5.13 -2.36 -12.78
N ASN A 67 3.90 -2.81 -12.52
CA ASN A 67 2.71 -2.34 -13.21
C ASN A 67 2.42 -0.86 -12.93
N ASP A 68 2.56 -0.42 -11.67
CA ASP A 68 2.41 0.99 -11.30
C ASP A 68 3.47 1.88 -11.99
N LEU A 69 4.69 1.36 -12.15
CA LEU A 69 5.80 2.03 -12.85
C LEU A 69 5.72 1.89 -14.39
N LYS A 70 4.73 1.16 -14.94
CA LYS A 70 4.59 0.87 -16.37
C LYS A 70 5.83 0.23 -17.01
N LEU A 71 6.63 -0.48 -16.20
CA LEU A 71 7.82 -1.20 -16.67
C LEU A 71 7.46 -2.57 -17.25
N LYS A 72 6.24 -3.05 -16.97
CA LYS A 72 5.65 -4.26 -17.49
C LYS A 72 4.15 -4.04 -17.66
#